data_AF-A0A7V6SJB5-F1
#
_entry.id   AF-A0A7V6SJB5-F1
#
_cell.length_a   1.000
_cell.length_b   1.000
_cell.length_c   1.000
_cell.angle_alpha   90.00
_cell.angle_beta   90.00
_cell.angle_gamma   90.00
#
_symmetry.space_group_name_H-M   'P 1'
#
loop_
_entity.id
_entity.type
_entity.pdbx_description
1 polymer ?
#
loop_
_entity_poly.entity_id
_entity_poly.type
_entity_poly.pdbx_seq_one_letter_code
_entity_poly.pdbx_strand_id
1 'polypeptide(L)'
;MAFDWDGLRHEAVEAARHAYVPYSGYPVGAAALTDDGRLISGCNVENAALGATLCAECGLVSELHRGGGGRLVAFLCVNGTGDLITPCGRCRQLLWENGGAALRLLMPWGEVTMEELLPGAFGAEDMAAVPGAIVAAPSTPGAERGPVVGDGTQQEIGGRQE
;
A
#
# COMPACT_ATOMS: atom_id res chain seq x y z
N MET A 1 -20.27 2.15 3.72
CA MET A 1 -20.08 2.63 5.11
C MET A 1 -19.34 3.95 5.03
N ALA A 2 -19.70 4.94 5.83
CA ALA A 2 -18.91 6.16 5.94
C ALA A 2 -17.84 5.94 7.02
N PHE A 3 -16.57 6.21 6.71
CA PHE A 3 -15.49 6.16 7.68
C PHE A 3 -15.46 7.45 8.50
N ASP A 4 -14.99 7.37 9.75
CA ASP A 4 -14.68 8.55 10.56
C ASP A 4 -13.35 9.17 10.09
N TRP A 5 -13.44 9.96 9.03
CA TRP A 5 -12.29 10.63 8.44
C TRP A 5 -11.69 11.70 9.35
N ASP A 6 -12.50 12.34 10.20
CA ASP A 6 -12.02 13.36 11.13
C ASP A 6 -11.20 12.71 12.25
N GLY A 7 -11.65 11.57 12.79
CA GLY A 7 -10.88 10.77 13.74
C GLY A 7 -9.56 10.26 13.16
N LEU A 8 -9.56 9.74 11.93
CA LEU A 8 -8.34 9.36 11.21
C LEU A 8 -7.39 10.55 11.00
N ARG A 9 -7.93 11.71 10.64
CA ARG A 9 -7.12 12.92 10.42
C ARG A 9 -6.49 13.40 11.72
N HIS A 10 -7.23 13.37 12.82
CA HIS A 10 -6.69 13.69 14.14
C HIS A 10 -5.48 12.79 14.47
N GLU A 11 -5.63 11.48 14.32
CA GLU A 11 -4.56 10.52 14.59
C GLU A 11 -3.33 10.75 13.70
N ALA A 12 -3.52 11.01 12.41
CA ALA A 12 -2.41 11.31 11.50
C ALA A 12 -1.67 12.60 11.89
N VAL A 13 -2.39 13.64 12.32
CA VAL A 13 -1.78 14.89 12.81
C VAL A 13 -0.97 14.65 14.08
N GLU A 14 -1.49 13.87 15.01
CA GLU A 14 -0.76 13.53 16.24
C GLU A 14 0.50 12.71 15.92
N ALA A 15 0.41 11.72 15.04
CA ALA A 15 1.57 10.96 14.58
C ALA A 15 2.65 11.86 13.95
N ALA A 16 2.27 12.84 13.12
CA ALA A 16 3.21 13.76 12.48
C ALA A 16 4.09 14.54 13.49
N ARG A 17 3.61 14.76 14.73
CA ARG A 17 4.39 15.42 15.79
C ARG A 17 5.60 14.60 16.25
N HIS A 18 5.60 13.30 15.99
CA HIS A 18 6.66 12.36 16.36
C HIS A 18 7.68 12.13 15.23
N ALA A 19 7.49 12.76 14.07
CA ALA A 19 8.37 12.60 12.92
C ALA A 19 9.82 12.98 13.24
N TYR A 20 10.76 12.12 12.84
CA TYR A 20 12.19 12.40 12.92
C TYR A 20 12.67 12.93 11.57
N VAL A 21 12.69 14.25 11.41
CA VAL A 21 12.94 14.92 10.12
C VAL A 21 14.00 16.03 10.18
N PRO A 22 15.20 15.76 10.73
CA PRO A 22 16.22 16.80 10.90
C PRO A 22 16.83 17.29 9.59
N TYR A 23 16.62 16.57 8.46
CA TYR A 23 17.23 16.92 7.17
C TYR A 23 16.26 17.71 6.29
N SER A 24 15.03 17.22 6.08
CA SER A 24 14.04 17.94 5.25
C SER A 24 13.25 18.99 6.02
N GLY A 25 13.08 18.83 7.33
CA GLY A 25 12.12 19.63 8.10
C GLY A 25 10.67 19.41 7.66
N TYR A 26 10.36 18.30 6.98
CA TYR A 26 9.03 18.00 6.44
C TYR A 26 8.38 16.82 7.19
N PRO A 27 7.71 17.08 8.32
CA PRO A 27 7.03 16.03 9.08
C PRO A 27 5.79 15.55 8.32
N VAL A 28 5.61 14.23 8.34
CA VAL A 28 4.47 13.54 7.73
C VAL A 28 3.91 12.57 8.75
N GLY A 29 2.59 12.54 8.87
CA GLY A 29 1.86 11.53 9.62
C GLY A 29 0.86 10.80 8.74
N ALA A 30 0.61 9.54 9.04
CA ALA A 30 -0.36 8.70 8.36
C ALA A 30 -1.22 7.97 9.39
N ALA A 31 -2.47 7.72 9.05
CA ALA A 31 -3.38 6.92 9.87
C ALA A 31 -4.25 6.02 8.99
N ALA A 32 -4.62 4.87 9.52
CA ALA A 32 -5.49 3.92 8.85
C ALA A 32 -6.41 3.20 9.83
N LEU A 33 -7.57 2.79 9.31
CA LEU A 33 -8.47 1.86 9.94
C LEU A 33 -8.20 0.46 9.39
N THR A 34 -8.14 -0.53 10.27
CA THR A 34 -8.01 -1.94 9.91
C THR A 34 -9.38 -2.63 9.79
N ASP A 35 -9.41 -3.80 9.17
CA ASP A 35 -10.61 -4.65 9.02
C ASP A 35 -11.19 -5.18 10.35
N ASP A 36 -10.36 -5.23 11.40
CA ASP A 36 -10.79 -5.54 12.77
C ASP A 36 -11.08 -4.29 13.64
N GLY A 37 -11.10 -3.10 13.03
CA GLY A 37 -11.56 -1.86 13.65
C GLY A 37 -10.51 -1.09 14.48
N ARG A 38 -9.23 -1.50 14.45
CA ARG A 38 -8.14 -0.75 15.08
C ARG A 38 -7.81 0.48 14.24
N LEU A 39 -7.50 1.59 14.93
CA LEU A 39 -6.80 2.72 14.36
C LEU A 39 -5.30 2.53 14.58
N ILE A 40 -4.53 2.66 13.51
CA ILE A 40 -3.06 2.58 13.53
C ILE A 40 -2.47 3.80 12.83
N SER A 41 -1.25 4.17 13.20
CA SER A 41 -0.62 5.39 12.72
C SER A 41 0.89 5.27 12.52
N GLY A 42 1.47 6.24 11.83
CA GLY A 42 2.90 6.26 11.56
C GLY A 42 3.39 7.65 11.23
N CYS A 43 4.70 7.85 11.40
CA CYS A 43 5.37 9.10 11.05
C CYS A 43 6.66 8.80 10.25
N ASN A 44 7.12 9.77 9.46
CA ASN A 44 8.35 9.60 8.71
C ASN A 44 9.59 9.70 9.61
N VAL A 45 10.60 8.89 9.28
CA VAL A 45 11.87 8.81 9.99
C VAL A 45 12.98 8.88 8.95
N GLU A 46 13.71 9.99 8.98
CA GLU A 46 14.81 10.23 8.07
C GLU A 46 16.11 9.58 8.54
N ASN A 47 17.04 9.47 7.59
CA ASN A 47 18.39 9.02 7.83
C ASN A 47 19.39 9.90 7.07
N ALA A 48 20.61 10.05 7.59
CA ALA A 48 21.69 10.78 6.92
C ALA A 48 21.96 10.24 5.50
N ALA A 49 21.85 8.93 5.32
CA ALA A 49 21.76 8.31 3.99
C ALA A 49 20.31 8.42 3.51
N LEU A 50 19.96 9.51 2.83
CA LEU A 50 18.57 9.87 2.49
C LEU A 50 17.76 8.77 1.77
N GLY A 51 18.41 7.85 1.05
CA GLY A 51 17.75 6.69 0.44
C GLY A 51 17.17 5.69 1.45
N ALA A 52 17.62 5.72 2.70
CA ALA A 52 17.13 4.90 3.81
C ALA A 52 15.97 5.55 4.59
N THR A 53 15.50 6.73 4.18
CA THR A 53 14.33 7.38 4.81
C THR A 53 13.09 6.50 4.69
N LEU A 54 12.41 6.34 5.83
CA LEU A 54 11.13 5.64 5.95
C LEU A 54 10.00 6.67 5.94
N CYS A 55 9.04 6.48 5.04
CA CYS A 55 7.85 7.32 5.01
C CYS A 55 6.89 6.92 6.15
N ALA A 56 5.92 7.79 6.47
CA ALA A 56 4.95 7.54 7.53
C ALA A 56 4.16 6.24 7.34
N GLU A 57 3.82 5.93 6.09
CA GLU A 57 3.10 4.72 5.68
C GLU A 57 3.91 3.45 5.96
N CYS A 58 5.26 3.51 5.92
CA CYS A 58 6.11 2.39 6.27
C CYS A 58 6.02 2.05 7.77
N GLY A 59 6.00 3.09 8.62
CA GLY A 59 5.81 2.93 10.06
C GLY A 59 4.44 2.35 10.38
N LEU A 60 3.40 2.87 9.73
CA LEU A 60 2.03 2.39 9.86
C LEU A 60 1.88 0.91 9.48
N VAL A 61 2.45 0.46 8.37
CA VAL A 61 2.40 -0.97 7.99
C VAL A 61 3.23 -1.85 8.93
N SER A 62 4.34 -1.32 9.45
CA SER A 62 5.08 -2.03 10.50
C SER A 62 4.22 -2.21 11.76
N GLU A 63 3.42 -1.20 12.13
CA GLU A 63 2.45 -1.29 13.22
C GLU A 63 1.34 -2.30 12.92
N LEU A 64 0.76 -2.30 11.71
CA LEU A 64 -0.26 -3.26 11.29
C LEU A 64 0.16 -4.70 11.63
N HIS A 65 1.34 -5.11 11.14
CA HIS A 65 1.84 -6.46 11.35
C HIS A 65 2.25 -6.73 12.80
N ARG A 66 2.95 -5.79 13.46
CA ARG A 66 3.31 -5.91 14.88
C ARG A 66 2.08 -6.06 15.77
N GLY A 67 0.98 -5.41 15.40
CA GLY A 67 -0.28 -5.41 16.12
C GLY A 67 -1.17 -6.64 15.90
N GLY A 68 -0.78 -7.58 15.04
CA GLY A 68 -1.55 -8.81 14.77
C GLY A 68 -1.91 -9.05 13.30
N GLY A 69 -1.48 -8.18 12.39
CA GLY A 69 -1.79 -8.29 10.96
C GLY A 69 -3.19 -7.77 10.63
N GLY A 70 -3.82 -8.32 9.60
CA GLY A 70 -5.12 -7.87 9.07
C GLY A 70 -4.97 -7.06 7.78
N ARG A 71 -6.01 -6.30 7.44
CA ARG A 71 -6.08 -5.49 6.22
C ARG A 71 -6.39 -4.04 6.53
N LEU A 72 -5.84 -3.14 5.72
CA LEU A 72 -6.22 -1.73 5.74
C LEU A 72 -7.54 -1.56 4.98
N VAL A 73 -8.49 -0.81 5.55
CA VAL A 73 -9.79 -0.53 4.90
C VAL A 73 -10.00 0.95 4.58
N ALA A 74 -9.40 1.85 5.38
CA ALA A 74 -9.40 3.29 5.13
C ALA A 74 -8.05 3.89 5.51
N PHE A 75 -7.56 4.87 4.75
CA PHE A 75 -6.25 5.49 4.95
C PHE A 75 -6.26 6.99 4.60
N LEU A 76 -5.44 7.77 5.30
CA LEU A 76 -5.00 9.11 4.86
C LEU A 76 -3.59 9.42 5.36
N CYS A 77 -2.96 10.44 4.77
CA CYS A 77 -1.74 11.03 5.31
C CYS A 77 -1.76 12.56 5.21
N VAL A 78 -1.02 13.20 6.11
CA VAL A 78 -0.94 14.65 6.27
C VAL A 78 0.50 15.11 6.41
N ASN A 79 0.75 16.37 6.06
CA ASN A 79 2.01 17.05 6.37
C ASN A 79 1.99 17.69 7.78
N GLY A 80 3.06 18.41 8.14
CA GLY A 80 3.20 19.11 9.41
C GLY A 80 2.18 20.22 9.71
N THR A 81 1.48 20.73 8.70
CA THR A 81 0.39 21.71 8.86
C THR A 81 -0.97 21.03 8.97
N GLY A 82 -1.00 19.69 8.88
CA GLY A 82 -2.21 18.88 8.92
C GLY A 82 -2.94 18.80 7.58
N ASP A 83 -2.39 19.38 6.51
CA ASP A 83 -3.00 19.30 5.17
C ASP A 83 -2.90 17.88 4.64
N LEU A 84 -3.97 17.40 4.01
CA LEU A 84 -3.95 16.13 3.29
C LEU A 84 -2.87 16.17 2.20
N ILE A 85 -2.12 15.09 2.09
CA ILE A 85 -1.13 14.88 1.03
C ILE A 85 -1.33 13.50 0.39
N THR A 86 -0.55 13.22 -0.66
CA THR A 86 -0.65 11.96 -1.39
C THR A 86 0.50 11.02 -1.00
N PRO A 87 0.28 9.72 -0.82
CA PRO A 87 1.37 8.78 -0.62
C PRO A 87 2.26 8.72 -1.87
N CYS A 88 3.58 8.64 -1.63
CA CYS A 88 4.56 8.50 -2.71
C CYS A 88 4.42 7.15 -3.43
N GLY A 89 5.00 7.01 -4.63
CA GLY A 89 4.87 5.78 -5.43
C GLY A 89 5.27 4.49 -4.67
N ARG A 90 6.33 4.56 -3.87
CA ARG A 90 6.77 3.43 -3.02
C ARG A 90 5.71 3.06 -1.97
N CYS A 91 5.10 4.06 -1.33
CA CYS A 91 4.06 3.84 -0.34
C CYS A 91 2.75 3.35 -0.95
N ARG A 92 2.42 3.76 -2.19
CA ARG A 92 1.26 3.22 -2.91
C ARG A 92 1.37 1.70 -3.08
N GLN A 93 2.55 1.20 -3.44
CA GLN A 93 2.77 -0.25 -3.57
C GLN A 93 2.69 -0.98 -2.22
N LEU A 94 3.17 -0.35 -1.15
CA LEU A 94 3.10 -0.89 0.21
C LEU A 94 1.67 -0.94 0.75
N LEU A 95 0.87 0.10 0.46
CA LEU A 95 -0.57 0.14 0.78
C LEU A 95 -1.36 -0.85 -0.07
N TRP A 96 -1.00 -1.04 -1.34
CA TRP A 96 -1.59 -2.05 -2.22
C TRP A 96 -1.48 -3.46 -1.63
N GLU A 97 -0.31 -3.85 -1.14
CA GLU A 97 -0.10 -5.16 -0.51
C GLU A 97 -1.02 -5.39 0.71
N ASN A 98 -1.25 -4.34 1.51
CA ASN A 98 -1.92 -4.44 2.80
C ASN A 98 -3.41 -4.07 2.79
N GLY A 99 -3.88 -3.39 1.75
CA GLY A 99 -5.27 -2.98 1.58
C GLY A 99 -5.92 -3.55 0.32
N GLY A 100 -5.15 -3.78 -0.74
CA GLY A 100 -5.64 -4.20 -2.06
C GLY A 100 -6.40 -3.09 -2.79
N ALA A 101 -6.95 -3.43 -3.95
CA ALA A 101 -7.67 -2.51 -4.84
C ALA A 101 -8.79 -1.72 -4.14
N ALA A 102 -9.50 -2.35 -3.20
CA ALA A 102 -10.66 -1.78 -2.52
C ALA A 102 -10.33 -0.84 -1.36
N LEU A 103 -9.06 -0.71 -0.94
CA LEU A 103 -8.66 0.22 0.13
C LEU A 103 -9.12 1.64 -0.24
N ARG A 104 -9.79 2.30 0.70
CA ARG A 104 -10.33 3.66 0.54
C ARG A 104 -9.33 4.67 1.07
N LEU A 105 -9.05 5.71 0.29
CA LEU A 105 -8.09 6.75 0.65
C LEU A 105 -8.75 8.12 0.57
N LEU A 106 -8.57 8.94 1.61
CA LEU A 106 -8.95 10.35 1.56
C LEU A 106 -7.78 11.18 1.03
N MET A 107 -7.94 11.72 -0.17
CA MET A 107 -6.93 12.50 -0.88
C MET A 107 -7.28 13.99 -0.85
N PRO A 108 -6.35 14.89 -1.23
CA PRO A 108 -6.63 16.34 -1.27
C PRO A 108 -7.80 16.73 -2.18
N TRP A 109 -8.13 15.87 -3.16
CA TRP A 109 -9.23 16.06 -4.11
C TRP A 109 -10.48 15.21 -3.78
N GLY A 110 -10.50 14.53 -2.64
CA GLY A 110 -11.62 13.69 -2.21
C GLY A 110 -11.27 12.22 -2.06
N GLU A 111 -12.28 11.41 -1.79
CA GLU A 111 -12.13 9.98 -1.56
C GLU A 111 -11.92 9.21 -2.86
N VAL A 112 -10.94 8.31 -2.88
CA VAL A 112 -10.63 7.39 -3.99
C VAL A 112 -10.40 5.98 -3.48
N THR A 113 -10.34 5.03 -4.40
CA THR A 113 -9.85 3.67 -4.17
C THR A 113 -8.37 3.55 -4.47
N MET A 114 -7.74 2.49 -3.97
CA MET A 114 -6.34 2.21 -4.25
C MET A 114 -6.11 1.87 -5.72
N GLU A 115 -7.08 1.23 -6.38
CA GLU A 115 -7.04 0.96 -7.83
C GLU A 115 -7.03 2.24 -8.67
N GLU A 116 -7.82 3.24 -8.30
CA GLU A 116 -7.79 4.56 -8.95
C GLU A 116 -6.45 5.28 -8.73
N LEU A 117 -5.80 5.07 -7.58
CA LEU A 117 -4.55 5.73 -7.23
C LEU A 117 -3.29 5.05 -7.79
N LEU A 118 -3.33 3.73 -7.97
CA LEU A 118 -2.25 2.91 -8.53
C LEU A 118 -2.82 1.92 -9.56
N PRO A 119 -3.25 2.42 -10.73
CA PRO A 119 -3.78 1.56 -11.78
C PRO A 119 -2.68 0.63 -12.32
N GLY A 120 -3.02 -0.66 -12.51
CA GLY A 120 -2.07 -1.65 -13.01
C GLY A 120 -0.91 -1.91 -12.05
N ALA A 121 -1.18 -1.90 -10.73
CA ALA A 121 -0.19 -2.18 -9.71
C ALA A 121 0.53 -3.52 -9.97
N PHE A 122 1.85 -3.50 -9.81
CA PHE A 122 2.68 -4.71 -9.90
C PHE A 122 2.36 -5.65 -8.75
N GLY A 123 2.28 -6.95 -9.00
CA GLY A 123 1.87 -7.95 -8.00
C GLY A 123 2.54 -9.30 -8.13
N ALA A 124 2.09 -10.24 -7.29
CA ALA A 124 2.56 -11.62 -7.28
C ALA A 124 2.30 -12.33 -8.61
N GLU A 125 1.24 -11.95 -9.31
CA GLU A 125 0.85 -12.48 -10.61
C GLU A 125 1.88 -12.14 -11.69
N ASP A 126 2.45 -10.92 -11.66
CA ASP A 126 3.48 -10.49 -12.61
C ASP A 126 4.79 -11.26 -12.37
N MET A 127 5.13 -11.49 -11.10
CA MET A 127 6.29 -12.31 -10.73
C MET A 127 6.10 -13.77 -11.15
N ALA A 128 4.89 -14.31 -11.01
CA ALA A 128 4.57 -15.69 -11.38
C ALA A 128 4.66 -15.94 -12.90
N ALA A 129 4.57 -14.89 -13.71
CA ALA A 129 4.79 -14.97 -15.15
C ALA A 129 6.26 -15.30 -15.51
N VAL A 130 7.21 -15.10 -14.59
CA VAL A 130 8.62 -15.47 -14.78
C VAL A 130 8.83 -16.94 -14.38
N PRO A 131 9.21 -17.84 -15.32
CA PRO A 131 9.44 -19.24 -14.99
C PRO A 131 10.50 -19.42 -13.89
N GLY A 132 10.18 -20.21 -12.87
CA GLY A 132 11.08 -20.48 -11.74
C GLY A 132 11.05 -19.46 -10.60
N ALA A 133 10.19 -18.43 -10.66
CA ALA A 133 9.97 -17.53 -9.54
C ALA A 133 9.35 -18.28 -8.34
N ILE A 134 9.93 -18.09 -7.15
CA ILE A 134 9.39 -18.62 -5.89
C ILE A 134 8.30 -17.65 -5.41
N VAL A 135 7.10 -17.77 -5.97
CA VAL A 135 5.97 -16.91 -5.56
C VAL A 135 5.13 -17.65 -4.52
N ALA A 136 5.40 -17.38 -3.24
CA ALA A 136 4.40 -17.58 -2.20
C ALA A 136 3.56 -16.29 -2.12
N ALA A 137 2.55 -16.16 -2.97
CA ALA A 137 1.65 -15.01 -2.91
C ALA A 137 0.82 -15.09 -1.62
N PRO A 138 0.78 -14.08 -0.74
CA PRO A 138 -0.44 -13.85 0.01
C PRO A 138 -1.54 -13.58 -1.04
N SER A 139 -2.63 -14.33 -0.99
CA SER A 139 -3.70 -14.22 -1.98
C SER A 139 -4.22 -12.78 -2.05
N THR A 140 -4.02 -12.08 -3.16
CA THR A 140 -4.69 -10.80 -3.43
C THR A 140 -6.15 -11.08 -3.80
N PRO A 141 -7.16 -10.80 -2.96
CA PRO A 141 -8.55 -10.96 -3.35
C PRO A 141 -9.01 -9.67 -4.05
N GLY A 142 -9.53 -9.78 -5.27
CA GLY A 142 -10.20 -8.65 -5.96
C GLY A 142 -9.80 -8.42 -7.43
N ALA A 143 -8.80 -9.11 -7.97
CA ALA A 143 -8.49 -9.04 -9.40
C ALA A 143 -9.40 -9.98 -10.20
N GLU A 144 -10.71 -9.68 -10.29
CA GLU A 144 -11.56 -10.31 -11.30
C GLU A 144 -11.13 -9.83 -12.69
N ARG A 145 -10.42 -10.68 -13.43
CA ARG A 145 -10.11 -10.41 -14.85
C ARG A 145 -11.18 -11.03 -15.75
N GLY A 146 -11.71 -10.21 -16.65
CA GLY A 146 -12.53 -10.66 -17.79
C GLY A 146 -11.78 -11.64 -18.70
N PRO A 147 -12.48 -12.30 -19.64
CA PRO A 147 -11.99 -13.49 -20.30
C PRO A 147 -10.74 -13.20 -21.12
N VAL A 148 -9.65 -13.89 -20.76
CA VAL A 148 -8.45 -14.00 -21.59
C VAL A 148 -8.81 -14.88 -22.79
N VAL A 149 -8.93 -14.28 -23.97
CA VAL A 149 -9.02 -15.01 -25.23
C VAL A 149 -7.65 -15.62 -25.49
N GLY A 150 -7.49 -16.89 -25.14
CA GLY A 150 -6.32 -17.69 -25.50
C GLY A 150 -6.44 -18.12 -26.95
N ASP A 151 -5.63 -17.53 -27.83
CA ASP A 151 -5.46 -18.05 -29.19
C ASP A 151 -4.62 -19.32 -29.10
N GLY A 152 -5.19 -20.42 -29.57
CA GLY A 152 -4.62 -21.75 -29.44
C GLY A 152 -3.47 -21.93 -30.42
N THR A 153 -2.33 -22.41 -29.92
CA THR A 153 -1.45 -23.23 -30.76
C THR A 153 -0.69 -24.22 -29.88
N GLN A 154 -1.18 -25.46 -29.85
CA GLN A 154 -0.36 -26.61 -29.52
C GLN A 154 0.63 -26.83 -30.68
N GLN A 155 1.91 -27.06 -30.39
CA GLN A 155 2.68 -27.96 -31.23
C GLN A 155 3.78 -28.69 -30.46
N GLU A 156 3.84 -29.97 -30.80
CA GLU A 156 4.45 -31.13 -30.16
C GLU A 156 5.98 -31.08 -30.06
N ILE A 157 6.52 -31.55 -28.93
CA ILE A 157 7.94 -31.84 -28.80
C ILE A 157 8.16 -33.30 -29.19
N GLY A 158 8.53 -33.51 -30.46
CA GLY A 158 8.88 -34.83 -31.01
C GLY A 158 10.16 -35.39 -30.39
N GLY A 159 10.11 -36.66 -30.02
CA GLY A 159 11.23 -37.41 -29.46
C GLY A 159 12.38 -37.64 -30.44
N ARG A 160 13.56 -37.91 -29.88
CA ARG A 160 14.63 -38.65 -30.57
C ARG A 160 15.10 -39.80 -29.69
N GLN A 161 14.95 -40.99 -30.24
CA GLN A 161 15.69 -42.19 -29.86
C GLN A 161 17.07 -42.18 -30.51
N GLU A 162 17.99 -42.90 -29.86
CA GLU A 162 19.34 -43.36 -30.26
C GLU A 162 20.49 -42.35 -30.29
#